data_AF-A0A956XXD4-F1
#
_entry.id   AF-A0A956XXD4-F1
#
_cell.length_a   1.000
_cell.length_b   1.000
_cell.length_c   1.000
_cell.angle_alpha   90.00
_cell.angle_beta   90.00
_cell.angle_gamma   90.00
#
_symmetry.space_group_name_H-M   'P 1'
#
loop_
_entity.id
_entity.type
_entity.pdbx_description
1 polymer ?
#
loop_
_entity_poly.entity_id
_entity_poly.type
_entity_poly.pdbx_seq_one_letter_code
_entity_poly.pdbx_strand_id
1 'polypeptide(L)'
;MDQYYRLEAIEALEQLNVDRETGLSSAEAAKRREQYGPNELPRDEGINWFQLISGQFTDLMVIILIIAAVISALLGETTDVVVILIIVALNAALGIYQEYQAEQALAALSAMQVPMVRVRRDNEVRQISA
;
A
#
# COMPACT_ATOMS: atom_id res chain seq x y z
N MET A 1 -0.76 -16.30 16.57
CA MET A 1 0.46 -15.58 16.97
C MET A 1 0.75 -15.96 18.41
N ASP A 2 1.82 -16.70 18.64
CA ASP A 2 2.22 -17.04 20.01
C ASP A 2 2.55 -15.75 20.77
N GLN A 3 2.14 -15.69 22.04
CA GLN A 3 2.29 -14.50 22.87
C GLN A 3 3.74 -14.39 23.38
N TYR A 4 4.71 -14.29 22.47
CA TYR A 4 6.14 -14.21 22.79
C TYR A 4 6.47 -13.07 23.77
N TYR A 5 5.65 -12.02 23.80
CA TYR A 5 5.75 -10.90 24.74
C TYR A 5 5.49 -11.28 26.22
N ARG A 6 5.01 -12.50 26.48
CA ARG A 6 4.79 -13.04 27.83
C ARG A 6 5.85 -14.04 28.27
N LEU A 7 6.72 -14.47 27.36
CA LEU A 7 7.76 -15.46 27.63
C LEU A 7 9.01 -14.77 28.18
N GLU A 8 9.79 -15.49 28.99
CA GLU A 8 11.15 -15.04 29.27
C GLU A 8 12.03 -15.15 28.02
N ALA A 9 13.07 -14.32 27.95
CA ALA A 9 13.95 -14.26 26.78
C ALA A 9 14.59 -15.62 26.44
N ILE A 10 14.90 -16.44 27.45
CA ILE A 10 15.48 -17.78 27.28
C ILE A 10 14.45 -18.73 26.66
N GLU A 11 13.21 -18.74 27.17
CA GLU A 11 12.12 -19.56 26.65
C GLU A 11 11.78 -19.22 25.20
N ALA A 12 11.80 -17.93 24.85
CA ALA A 12 11.59 -17.48 23.48
C ALA A 12 12.72 -17.94 22.55
N LEU A 13 13.98 -17.90 23.00
CA LEU A 13 15.14 -18.39 22.23
C LEU A 13 15.08 -19.90 22.01
N GLU A 14 14.66 -20.67 23.02
CA GLU A 14 14.45 -22.12 22.91
C GLU A 14 13.33 -22.45 21.91
N GLN A 15 12.16 -21.79 22.02
CA GLN A 15 11.05 -22.00 21.10
C GLN A 15 11.40 -21.64 19.65
N LEU A 16 12.14 -20.56 19.46
CA LEU A 16 12.60 -20.12 18.15
C LEU A 16 13.83 -20.89 17.66
N ASN A 17 14.38 -21.79 18.49
CA ASN A 17 15.59 -22.56 18.22
C ASN A 17 16.74 -21.65 17.73
N VAL A 18 17.04 -20.61 18.51
CA VAL A 18 18.07 -19.59 18.23
C VAL A 18 19.08 -19.58 19.37
N ASP A 19 20.36 -19.65 19.04
CA ASP A 19 21.42 -19.45 20.02
C ASP A 19 21.62 -17.95 20.32
N ARG A 20 21.76 -17.59 21.60
CA ARG A 20 21.88 -16.20 22.04
C ARG A 20 23.16 -15.52 21.55
N GLU A 21 24.28 -16.24 21.59
CA GLU A 21 25.61 -15.68 21.38
C GLU A 21 26.03 -15.71 19.91
N THR A 22 25.55 -16.69 19.17
CA THR A 22 25.90 -16.94 17.76
C THR A 22 24.78 -16.56 16.79
N GLY A 23 23.53 -16.49 17.26
CA GLY A 23 22.36 -16.21 16.44
C GLY A 23 21.99 -17.38 15.52
N LEU A 24 21.29 -17.08 14.43
CA LEU A 24 20.93 -18.08 13.41
C LEU A 24 22.09 -18.31 12.44
N SER A 25 22.21 -19.53 11.91
CA SER A 25 23.09 -19.77 10.77
C SER A 25 22.52 -19.13 9.49
N SER A 26 23.38 -18.77 8.55
CA SER A 26 22.92 -18.25 7.25
C SER A 26 21.99 -19.24 6.51
N ALA A 27 22.24 -20.55 6.63
CA ALA A 27 21.41 -21.59 6.03
C ALA A 27 20.01 -21.67 6.67
N GLU A 28 19.94 -21.63 8.01
CA GLU A 28 18.68 -21.66 8.75
C GLU A 28 17.86 -20.39 8.48
N ALA A 29 18.52 -19.23 8.41
CA ALA A 29 17.87 -17.98 8.06
C ALA A 29 17.29 -17.98 6.63
N ALA A 30 18.00 -18.55 5.65
CA ALA A 30 17.50 -18.69 4.28
C ALA A 30 16.27 -19.61 4.23
N LYS A 31 16.35 -20.77 4.90
CA LYS A 31 15.23 -21.71 4.99
C LYS A 31 13.98 -21.09 5.62
N ARG A 32 14.15 -20.33 6.71
CA ARG A 32 13.04 -19.59 7.34
C ARG A 32 12.48 -18.52 6.42
N ARG A 33 13.32 -17.81 5.65
CA ARG A 33 12.84 -16.82 4.67
C ARG A 33 11.98 -17.46 3.58
N GLU A 34 12.31 -18.67 3.13
CA GLU A 34 11.46 -19.41 2.19
C GLU A 34 10.13 -19.84 2.82
N GLN A 35 10.13 -20.20 4.10
CA GLN A 35 8.93 -20.64 4.82
C GLN A 35 7.98 -19.49 5.18
N TYR A 36 8.53 -18.37 5.65
CA TYR A 36 7.74 -17.25 6.19
C TYR A 36 7.61 -16.07 5.22
N GLY A 37 8.41 -16.05 4.16
CA GLY A 37 8.49 -14.93 3.22
C GLY A 37 9.43 -13.80 3.70
N PRO A 38 9.60 -12.76 2.86
CA PRO A 38 10.31 -11.53 3.26
C PRO A 38 9.53 -10.78 4.33
N ASN A 39 10.22 -10.03 5.19
CA ASN A 39 9.59 -9.19 6.21
C ASN A 39 9.14 -7.86 5.59
N GLU A 40 8.25 -7.95 4.61
CA GLU A 40 7.66 -6.82 3.89
C GLU A 40 6.16 -6.80 4.16
N LEU A 41 5.61 -5.61 4.40
CA LEU A 41 4.16 -5.44 4.44
C LEU A 41 3.60 -5.66 3.03
N PRO A 42 2.39 -6.24 2.89
CA PRO A 42 1.70 -6.27 1.62
C PRO A 42 1.63 -4.84 1.07
N ARG A 43 2.20 -4.61 -0.11
CA ARG A 43 1.95 -3.37 -0.84
C ARG A 43 0.55 -3.48 -1.40
N ASP A 44 -0.29 -2.48 -1.14
CA ASP A 44 -1.54 -2.36 -1.87
C ASP A 44 -1.22 -2.38 -3.37
N GLU A 45 -1.96 -3.21 -4.09
CA GLU A 45 -1.87 -3.30 -5.55
C GLU A 45 -2.09 -1.88 -6.09
N GLY A 46 -1.10 -1.34 -6.81
CA GLY A 46 -1.10 0.07 -7.23
C GLY A 46 -2.35 0.48 -8.02
N ILE A 47 -2.48 1.79 -8.29
CA ILE A 47 -3.72 2.42 -8.79
C ILE A 47 -4.49 1.57 -9.80
N ASN A 48 -5.65 1.07 -9.37
CA ASN A 48 -6.61 0.44 -10.26
C ASN A 48 -7.50 1.51 -10.91
N TRP A 49 -7.13 1.90 -12.13
CA TRP A 49 -7.84 2.90 -12.94
C TRP A 49 -9.35 2.64 -13.05
N PHE A 50 -9.77 1.38 -13.15
CA PHE A 50 -11.19 1.03 -13.19
C PHE A 50 -11.90 1.33 -11.88
N GLN A 51 -11.24 1.05 -10.76
CA GLN A 51 -11.79 1.29 -9.44
C GLN A 51 -11.95 2.79 -9.17
N LEU A 52 -10.98 3.59 -9.60
CA LEU A 52 -10.98 5.04 -9.45
C LEU A 52 -12.09 5.70 -10.30
N ILE A 53 -12.25 5.25 -11.55
CA ILE A 53 -13.36 5.67 -12.41
C ILE A 53 -14.71 5.25 -11.83
N SER A 54 -14.83 4.02 -11.31
CA SER A 54 -16.07 3.55 -10.68
C SER A 54 -16.44 4.34 -9.42
N GLY A 55 -15.44 4.81 -8.66
CA GLY A 55 -15.63 5.67 -7.50
C GLY A 55 -16.24 7.02 -7.86
N GLN A 56 -15.84 7.62 -8.98
CA GLN A 56 -16.41 8.89 -9.48
C GLN A 56 -17.91 8.77 -9.75
N PHE A 57 -18.41 7.64 -10.25
CA PHE A 57 -19.85 7.43 -10.45
C PHE A 57 -20.64 7.21 -9.15
N THR A 58 -19.95 7.00 -8.02
CA THR A 58 -20.56 6.88 -6.69
C THR A 58 -20.60 8.22 -5.95
N ASP A 59 -19.87 9.22 -6.44
CA ASP A 59 -19.85 10.55 -5.85
C ASP A 59 -21.17 11.28 -6.10
N LEU A 60 -21.81 11.74 -5.03
CA LEU A 60 -23.11 12.40 -5.09
C LEU A 60 -23.09 13.65 -5.98
N MET A 61 -22.02 14.44 -5.93
CA MET A 61 -21.88 15.65 -6.73
C MET A 61 -21.79 15.30 -8.22
N VAL A 62 -21.03 14.27 -8.58
CA VAL A 62 -20.91 13.79 -9.96
C VAL A 62 -22.24 13.25 -10.48
N ILE A 63 -22.97 12.49 -9.67
CA ILE A 63 -24.31 11.99 -10.02
C ILE A 63 -25.25 13.17 -10.32
N ILE A 64 -25.23 14.22 -9.49
CA ILE A 64 -26.04 15.42 -9.73
C ILE A 64 -25.67 16.09 -11.06
N LEU A 65 -24.37 16.21 -11.38
CA LEU A 65 -23.91 16.78 -12.64
C LEU A 65 -24.32 15.93 -13.85
N ILE A 66 -24.25 14.61 -13.74
CA ILE A 66 -24.71 13.70 -14.80
C ILE A 66 -26.21 13.87 -15.03
N ILE A 67 -27.01 13.94 -13.96
CA ILE A 67 -28.46 14.18 -14.06
C ILE A 67 -28.73 15.54 -14.74
N ALA A 68 -28.01 16.59 -14.35
CA ALA A 68 -28.12 17.91 -14.97
C ALA A 68 -27.78 17.87 -16.47
N ALA A 69 -26.70 17.19 -16.84
CA ALA A 69 -26.32 17.01 -18.25
C ALA A 69 -27.39 16.27 -19.05
N VAL A 70 -28.01 15.23 -18.49
CA VAL A 70 -29.12 14.51 -19.15
C VAL A 70 -30.32 15.44 -19.33
N ILE A 71 -30.69 16.23 -18.32
CA ILE A 71 -31.81 17.18 -18.41
C ILE A 71 -31.54 18.24 -19.49
N SER A 72 -30.36 18.87 -19.51
CA SER A 72 -29.99 19.85 -20.55
C SER A 72 -29.97 19.24 -21.94
N ALA A 73 -29.53 17.97 -22.09
CA ALA A 73 -29.57 17.27 -23.36
C ALA A 73 -31.00 17.05 -23.86
N LEU A 74 -31.93 16.69 -22.96
CA LEU A 74 -33.35 16.56 -23.28
C LEU A 74 -34.01 17.89 -23.65
N LEU A 75 -33.52 19.01 -23.09
CA LEU A 75 -33.96 20.37 -23.44
C LEU A 75 -33.36 20.87 -24.76
N GLY A 76 -32.38 20.15 -25.34
CA GLY A 76 -31.70 20.54 -26.57
C GLY A 76 -30.59 21.60 -26.35
N GLU A 77 -30.22 21.87 -25.11
CA GLU A 77 -29.19 22.85 -24.74
C GLU A 77 -27.80 22.22 -24.85
N THR A 78 -27.32 22.05 -26.09
CA THR A 78 -26.05 21.36 -26.36
C THR A 78 -24.84 22.04 -25.72
N THR A 79 -24.87 23.37 -25.56
CA THR A 79 -23.77 24.13 -24.95
C THR A 79 -23.58 23.74 -23.49
N ASP A 80 -24.66 23.64 -22.73
CA ASP A 80 -24.63 23.33 -21.30
C ASP A 80 -24.17 21.89 -21.06
N VAL A 81 -24.66 20.96 -21.89
CA VAL A 81 -24.20 19.56 -21.88
C VAL A 81 -22.69 19.48 -22.07
N VAL A 82 -22.14 20.19 -23.06
CA VAL A 82 -20.70 20.18 -23.35
C VAL A 82 -19.90 20.77 -22.20
N VAL A 83 -20.36 21.88 -21.60
CA VAL A 83 -19.69 22.50 -20.45
C VAL A 83 -19.66 21.56 -19.25
N ILE A 84 -20.79 20.92 -18.93
CA ILE A 84 -20.87 19.98 -17.80
C ILE A 84 -19.94 18.77 -18.03
N LEU A 85 -19.92 18.21 -19.25
CA LEU A 85 -19.02 17.09 -19.58
C LEU A 85 -17.54 17.47 -19.42
N ILE A 86 -17.15 18.68 -19.83
CA ILE A 86 -15.79 19.18 -19.63
C ILE A 86 -15.44 19.26 -18.14
N ILE A 87 -16.35 19.78 -17.31
CA ILE A 87 -16.13 19.90 -15.85
C ILE A 87 -15.95 18.51 -15.23
N VAL A 88 -16.82 17.55 -15.56
CA VAL A 88 -16.74 16.17 -15.05
C VAL A 88 -15.41 15.52 -15.48
N ALA A 89 -15.02 15.67 -16.74
CA ALA A 89 -13.75 15.14 -17.25
C ALA A 89 -12.54 15.76 -16.54
N LEU A 90 -12.56 17.08 -16.30
CA LEU A 90 -11.50 17.79 -15.61
C LEU A 90 -11.39 17.37 -14.13
N ASN A 91 -12.52 17.18 -13.45
CA ASN A 91 -12.56 16.67 -12.09
C ASN A 91 -12.04 15.24 -11.99
N ALA A 92 -12.41 14.36 -12.94
CA ALA A 92 -11.89 12.99 -12.98
C ALA A 92 -10.35 12.98 -13.18
N ALA A 93 -9.84 13.81 -14.10
CA ALA A 93 -8.40 13.94 -14.33
C ALA A 93 -7.66 14.48 -13.09
N LEU A 94 -8.20 15.50 -12.44
CA LEU A 94 -7.64 16.04 -11.20
C LEU A 94 -7.67 15.02 -10.07
N GLY A 95 -8.75 14.24 -9.93
CA GLY A 95 -8.86 13.18 -8.93
C GLY A 95 -7.80 12.10 -9.11
N ILE A 96 -7.59 11.63 -10.35
CA ILE A 96 -6.53 10.67 -10.68
C ILE A 96 -5.15 11.26 -10.32
N TYR A 97 -4.90 12.52 -10.69
CA TYR A 97 -3.64 13.17 -10.40
C TYR A 97 -3.38 13.32 -8.89
N GLN A 98 -4.43 13.67 -8.12
CA GLN A 98 -4.35 13.78 -6.66
C GLN A 98 -4.02 12.44 -6.01
N GLU A 99 -4.68 11.36 -6.44
CA GLU A 99 -4.42 10.02 -5.93
C GLU A 99 -3.01 9.54 -6.27
N TYR A 100 -2.57 9.76 -7.51
CA TYR A 100 -1.21 9.43 -7.95
C TYR A 100 -0.13 10.17 -7.15
N GLN A 101 -0.37 11.44 -6.82
CA GLN A 101 0.53 12.20 -5.96
C GLN A 101 0.52 11.69 -4.51
N ALA A 102 -0.63 11.27 -3.99
CA ALA A 102 -0.74 10.68 -2.65
C ALA A 102 0.01 9.35 -2.55
N GLU A 103 -0.16 8.47 -3.54
CA GLU A 103 0.54 7.19 -3.62
C GLU A 103 2.06 7.38 -3.70
N GLN A 104 2.54 8.31 -4.53
CA GLN A 104 3.97 8.65 -4.59
C GLN A 104 4.51 9.14 -3.25
N ALA A 105 3.75 9.98 -2.54
CA ALA A 105 4.17 10.47 -1.22
C ALA A 105 4.28 9.31 -0.21
N LEU A 106 3.32 8.39 -0.22
CA LEU A 106 3.38 7.17 0.60
C LEU A 106 4.55 6.29 0.21
N ALA A 107 4.78 6.05 -1.09
CA ALA A 107 5.90 5.27 -1.58
C ALA A 107 7.26 5.86 -1.15
N ALA A 108 7.40 7.19 -1.21
CA ALA A 108 8.61 7.87 -0.74
C ALA A 108 8.81 7.72 0.77
N LEU A 109 7.74 7.84 1.57
CA LEU A 109 7.79 7.59 3.00
C LEU A 109 8.15 6.14 3.33
N SER A 110 7.58 5.16 2.62
CA SER A 110 7.92 3.75 2.77
C SER A 110 9.36 3.45 2.35
N ALA A 111 9.88 4.10 1.31
CA ALA A 111 11.28 3.95 0.90
C ALA A 111 12.27 4.49 1.93
N MET A 112 11.90 5.54 2.67
CA MET A 112 12.69 6.02 3.82
C MET A 112 12.66 5.05 5.00
N GLN A 113 11.67 4.16 5.04
CA GLN A 113 11.49 3.18 6.11
C GLN A 113 12.17 1.84 5.83
N VAL A 114 12.94 1.64 4.74
CA VAL A 114 13.69 0.39 4.52
C VAL A 114 14.55 0.13 5.75
N PRO A 115 14.13 -0.75 6.67
CA PRO A 115 14.75 -0.82 7.97
C PRO A 115 15.98 -1.68 7.75
N MET A 116 17.14 -1.04 7.70
CA MET A 116 18.40 -1.75 7.78
C MET A 116 18.51 -2.29 9.21
N VAL A 117 18.10 -3.54 9.39
CA VAL A 117 18.06 -4.21 10.69
C VAL A 117 19.41 -4.79 11.02
N ARG A 118 19.78 -4.68 12.30
CA ARG A 118 20.99 -5.30 12.83
C ARG A 118 20.63 -6.68 13.37
N VAL A 119 21.19 -7.71 12.75
CA VAL A 119 20.96 -9.10 13.14
C VAL A 119 22.27 -9.74 13.57
N ARG A 120 22.19 -10.79 14.38
CA ARG A 120 23.32 -11.67 14.67
C ARG A 120 23.13 -12.98 13.93
N ARG A 121 24.07 -13.33 13.06
CA ARG A 121 24.09 -14.58 12.30
C ARG A 121 25.51 -15.10 12.19
N ASP A 122 25.69 -16.41 12.30
CA ASP A 122 27.01 -17.06 12.24
C ASP A 122 28.05 -16.41 13.20
N ASN A 123 27.62 -16.05 14.41
CA ASN A 123 28.43 -15.34 15.43
C ASN A 123 28.91 -13.93 15.05
N GLU A 124 28.37 -13.36 13.97
CA GLU A 124 28.68 -12.00 13.53
C GLU A 124 27.45 -11.11 13.56
N VAL A 125 27.66 -9.85 13.94
CA VAL A 125 26.62 -8.82 13.86
C VAL A 125 26.69 -8.19 12.47
N ARG A 126 25.62 -8.32 11.69
CA ARG A 126 25.52 -7.82 10.31
C ARG A 126 24.30 -6.94 10.14
N GLN A 127 24.37 -5.98 9.23
CA GLN A 127 23.25 -5.12 8.87
C GLN A 127 22.67 -5.60 7.54
N ILE A 128 21.38 -5.90 7.52
CA ILE A 128 20.68 -6.42 6.35
C ILE A 128 19.40 -5.63 6.12
N SER A 129 18.90 -5.63 4.88
CA SER A 129 17.50 -5.22 4.63
C SER A 129 16.58 -6.17 5.38
N ALA A 130 15.56 -5.61 6.03
CA ALA A 130 14.39 -6.37 6.46
C ALA A 130 13.77 -7.10 5.26
#